data_AF-A0A6C1BVM4-F1
#
_entry.id   AF-A0A6C1BVM4-F1
#
_cell.length_a   1.000
_cell.length_b   1.000
_cell.length_c   1.000
_cell.angle_alpha   90.00
_cell.angle_beta   90.00
_cell.angle_gamma   90.00
#
_symmetry.space_group_name_H-M   'P 1'
#
loop_
_entity.id
_entity.type
_entity.pdbx_description
1 polymer ?
#
loop_
_entity_poly.entity_id
_entity_poly.type
_entity_poly.pdbx_seq_one_letter_code
_entity_poly.pdbx_strand_id
1 'polypeptide(L)'
;MGGSPTGRRPAREAAEGINRIEGYLLCQAERGRARAEAEAFAARLPWLTTGQREEVIRVYTDDRMALTRRVLQGVVDRCAELREEYTARYLQLRRRVLAQAVLVLLMSLALSCGTLLIARHP
;
A
#
# COMPACT_ATOMS: atom_id res chain seq x y z
N MET A 1 -18.62 -19.54 25.62
CA MET A 1 -18.27 -20.18 24.33
C MET A 1 -17.36 -19.23 23.56
N GLY A 2 -16.03 -19.37 23.71
CA GLY A 2 -15.05 -18.49 23.07
C GLY A 2 -14.69 -18.98 21.67
N GLY A 3 -14.97 -18.18 20.64
CA GLY A 3 -14.47 -18.44 19.30
C GLY A 3 -12.97 -18.20 19.25
N SER A 4 -12.18 -19.26 19.11
CA SER A 4 -10.72 -19.20 19.04
C SER A 4 -10.23 -18.28 17.90
N PRO A 5 -9.24 -17.41 18.14
CA PRO A 5 -8.68 -16.48 17.14
C PRO A 5 -7.75 -17.18 16.11
N THR A 6 -7.73 -18.51 16.09
CA THR A 6 -6.72 -19.34 15.42
C THR A 6 -6.90 -19.41 13.91
N GLY A 7 -8.12 -19.27 13.36
CA GLY A 7 -8.34 -19.32 11.91
C GLY A 7 -7.81 -18.09 11.14
N ARG A 8 -7.63 -16.95 11.81
CA ARG A 8 -7.17 -15.69 11.19
C ARG A 8 -5.65 -15.62 11.02
N ARG A 9 -4.88 -16.36 11.83
CA ARG A 9 -3.41 -16.45 11.74
C ARG A 9 -2.90 -17.19 10.49
N PRO A 10 -3.35 -18.42 10.18
CA PRO A 10 -2.82 -19.18 9.04
C PRO A 10 -3.15 -18.49 7.71
N ALA A 11 -4.31 -17.86 7.58
CA ALA A 11 -4.66 -17.07 6.39
C ALA A 11 -3.75 -15.85 6.20
N ARG A 12 -3.36 -15.18 7.30
CA ARG A 12 -2.44 -14.05 7.27
C ARG A 12 -1.01 -14.48 6.93
N GLU A 13 -0.54 -15.56 7.54
CA GLU A 13 0.79 -16.14 7.26
C GLU A 13 0.90 -16.60 5.80
N ALA A 14 -0.14 -17.24 5.27
CA ALA A 14 -0.22 -17.61 3.86
C ALA A 14 -0.18 -16.38 2.93
N ALA A 15 -0.95 -15.33 3.24
CA ALA A 15 -0.94 -14.09 2.46
C ALA A 15 0.43 -13.39 2.49
N GLU A 16 1.10 -13.35 3.64
CA GLU A 16 2.46 -12.82 3.79
C GLU A 16 3.49 -13.67 3.02
N GLY A 17 3.31 -15.00 2.99
CA GLY A 17 4.09 -15.91 2.15
C GLY A 17 3.93 -15.61 0.66
N ILE A 18 2.69 -15.50 0.18
CA ILE A 18 2.38 -15.21 -1.23
C ILE A 18 2.97 -13.87 -1.64
N ASN A 19 2.80 -12.82 -0.84
CA ASN A 19 3.34 -11.48 -1.15
C ASN A 19 4.88 -11.49 -1.28
N ARG A 20 5.58 -12.26 -0.43
CA ARG A 20 7.04 -12.41 -0.56
C ARG A 20 7.45 -13.12 -1.84
N ILE A 21 6.73 -14.17 -2.21
CA ILE A 21 7.00 -14.91 -3.46
C ILE A 21 6.72 -14.00 -4.67
N GLU A 22 5.59 -13.31 -4.68
CA GLU A 22 5.23 -12.36 -5.73
C GLU A 22 6.31 -11.26 -5.87
N GLY A 23 6.74 -10.66 -4.77
CA GLY A 23 7.83 -9.67 -4.77
C GLY A 23 9.15 -10.23 -5.31
N TYR A 24 9.49 -11.48 -4.96
CA TYR A 24 10.67 -12.16 -5.50
C TYR A 24 10.52 -12.41 -7.01
N LEU A 25 9.38 -12.90 -7.47
CA LEU A 25 9.11 -13.18 -8.89
C LEU A 25 9.15 -11.89 -9.74
N LEU A 26 8.56 -10.81 -9.24
CA LEU A 26 8.64 -9.49 -9.86
C LEU A 26 10.09 -9.02 -9.96
N CYS A 27 10.86 -9.13 -8.88
CA CYS A 27 12.29 -8.76 -8.88
C CYS A 27 13.09 -9.58 -9.90
N GLN A 28 12.85 -10.90 -9.99
CA GLN A 28 13.54 -11.74 -10.98
C GLN A 28 13.13 -11.40 -12.41
N ALA A 29 11.84 -11.11 -12.66
CA ALA A 29 11.37 -10.67 -13.96
C ALA A 29 12.04 -9.35 -14.37
N GLU A 30 12.11 -8.36 -13.47
CA GLU A 30 12.79 -7.09 -13.71
C GLU A 30 14.28 -7.24 -13.96
N ARG A 31 14.97 -8.14 -13.24
CA ARG A 31 16.38 -8.46 -13.51
C ARG A 31 16.57 -9.05 -14.91
N GLY A 32 15.69 -9.95 -15.33
CA GLY A 32 15.70 -10.52 -16.68
C GLY A 32 15.50 -9.45 -17.76
N ARG A 33 14.55 -8.54 -17.56
CA ARG A 33 14.31 -7.40 -18.46
C ARG A 33 15.52 -6.47 -18.54
N ALA A 34 16.06 -6.07 -17.38
CA ALA A 34 17.24 -5.21 -17.31
C ALA A 34 18.44 -5.84 -18.03
N ARG A 35 18.65 -7.16 -17.88
CA ARG A 35 19.70 -7.87 -18.61
C ARG A 35 19.47 -7.90 -20.11
N ALA A 36 18.24 -8.17 -20.56
CA ALA A 36 17.92 -8.17 -21.99
C ALA A 36 18.12 -6.78 -22.62
N GLU A 37 17.75 -5.70 -21.91
CA GLU A 37 18.04 -4.33 -22.31
C GLU A 37 19.56 -4.08 -22.38
N ALA A 38 20.32 -4.58 -21.41
CA ALA A 38 21.77 -4.47 -21.37
C ALA A 38 22.44 -5.18 -22.57
N GLU A 39 21.96 -6.39 -22.90
CA GLU A 39 22.43 -7.18 -24.04
C GLU A 39 22.14 -6.46 -25.36
N ALA A 40 20.93 -5.90 -25.50
CA ALA A 40 20.55 -5.09 -26.66
C ALA A 40 21.38 -3.80 -26.76
N PHE A 41 21.68 -3.16 -25.63
CA PHE A 41 22.54 -1.98 -25.58
C PHE A 41 23.98 -2.32 -26.02
N ALA A 42 24.56 -3.38 -25.45
CA ALA A 42 25.92 -3.80 -25.79
C ALA A 42 26.04 -4.30 -27.24
N ALA A 43 24.97 -4.87 -27.81
CA ALA A 43 24.93 -5.25 -29.23
C ALA A 43 25.09 -4.05 -30.18
N ARG A 44 24.81 -2.82 -29.73
CA ARG A 44 25.02 -1.58 -30.50
C ARG A 44 26.48 -1.12 -30.52
N LEU A 45 27.37 -1.78 -29.78
CA LEU A 45 28.77 -1.44 -29.62
C LEU A 45 29.64 -2.58 -30.16
N PRO A 46 29.67 -2.81 -31.49
CA PRO A 46 30.31 -3.99 -32.09
C PRO A 46 31.83 -4.03 -31.93
N TRP A 47 32.46 -2.92 -31.55
CA TRP A 47 33.90 -2.84 -31.30
C TRP A 47 34.32 -3.35 -29.92
N LEU A 48 33.37 -3.68 -29.04
CA LEU A 48 33.68 -4.23 -27.71
C LEU A 48 34.18 -5.67 -27.83
N THR A 49 35.23 -5.99 -27.08
CA THR A 49 35.62 -7.38 -26.87
C THR A 49 34.57 -8.12 -26.02
N THR A 50 34.59 -9.45 -26.04
CA THR A 50 33.65 -10.27 -25.25
C THR A 50 33.67 -9.91 -23.76
N GLY A 51 34.85 -9.75 -23.17
CA GLY A 51 34.99 -9.37 -21.75
C GLY A 51 34.46 -7.97 -21.46
N GLN A 52 34.70 -7.00 -22.35
CA GLN A 52 34.13 -5.65 -22.19
C GLN A 52 32.60 -5.66 -22.33
N ARG A 53 32.08 -6.47 -23.25
CA ARG A 53 30.64 -6.65 -23.44
C ARG A 53 29.97 -7.24 -22.21
N GLU A 54 30.53 -8.30 -21.64
CA GLU A 54 30.01 -8.92 -20.43
C GLU A 54 30.00 -7.95 -19.24
N GLU A 55 31.07 -7.17 -19.10
CA GLU A 55 31.17 -6.17 -18.03
C GLU A 55 30.14 -5.04 -18.20
N VAL A 56 29.95 -4.52 -19.42
CA VAL A 56 28.91 -3.53 -19.71
C VAL A 56 27.52 -4.09 -19.39
N ILE A 57 27.24 -5.34 -19.79
CA ILE A 57 25.96 -6.00 -19.49
C ILE A 57 25.73 -6.08 -17.99
N ARG A 58 26.75 -6.49 -17.23
CA ARG A 58 26.69 -6.62 -15.77
C ARG A 58 26.42 -5.27 -15.09
N VAL A 59 27.26 -4.26 -15.35
CA VAL A 59 27.16 -2.93 -14.75
C VAL A 59 25.84 -2.26 -15.11
N TYR A 60 25.43 -2.32 -16.38
CA TYR A 60 24.14 -1.76 -16.81
C TYR A 60 22.96 -2.44 -16.10
N THR A 61 22.98 -3.77 -15.98
CA THR A 61 21.91 -4.51 -15.29
C THR A 61 21.81 -4.07 -13.83
N ASP A 62 22.94 -3.95 -13.14
CA ASP A 62 23.00 -3.53 -11.74
C ASP A 62 22.49 -2.08 -11.57
N ASP A 63 22.91 -1.16 -12.44
CA ASP A 63 22.48 0.24 -12.41
C ASP A 63 20.98 0.39 -12.71
N ARG A 64 20.46 -0.34 -13.70
CA ARG A 64 19.02 -0.35 -14.00
C ARG A 64 18.21 -0.88 -12.83
N MET A 65 18.67 -1.95 -12.18
CA MET A 65 18.03 -2.49 -10.99
C MET A 65 18.05 -1.48 -9.82
N ALA A 66 19.18 -0.80 -9.61
CA ALA A 66 19.29 0.23 -8.58
C ALA A 66 18.35 1.42 -8.86
N LEU A 67 18.23 1.84 -10.12
CA LEU A 67 17.29 2.89 -10.53
C LEU A 67 15.84 2.46 -10.28
N THR A 68 15.44 1.26 -10.74
CA THR A 68 14.09 0.74 -10.53
C THR A 68 13.74 0.70 -9.04
N ARG A 69 14.67 0.26 -8.19
CA ARG A 69 14.49 0.28 -6.73
C ARG A 69 14.25 1.69 -6.19
N ARG A 70 15.06 2.68 -6.61
CA ARG A 70 14.91 4.08 -6.16
C ARG A 70 13.56 4.67 -6.58
N VAL A 71 13.13 4.41 -7.81
CA VAL A 71 11.85 4.88 -8.34
C VAL A 71 10.69 4.26 -7.55
N LEU A 72 10.72 2.94 -7.35
CA LEU A 72 9.68 2.25 -6.56
C LEU A 72 9.63 2.75 -5.13
N GLN A 73 10.79 2.97 -4.48
CA GLN A 73 10.83 3.52 -3.13
C GLN A 73 10.19 4.92 -3.09
N GLY A 74 10.52 5.79 -4.05
CA GLY A 74 9.89 7.10 -4.15
C GLY A 74 8.36 7.03 -4.33
N VAL A 75 7.86 6.09 -5.14
CA VAL A 75 6.42 5.88 -5.30
C VAL A 75 5.78 5.39 -3.99
N VAL A 76 6.41 4.47 -3.27
CA VAL A 76 5.93 4.00 -1.96
C VAL A 76 5.87 5.14 -0.96
N ASP A 77 6.93 5.93 -0.86
CA ASP A 77 7.01 7.06 0.07
C ASP A 77 5.92 8.11 -0.24
N ARG A 78 5.70 8.43 -1.53
CA ARG A 78 4.64 9.34 -1.96
C ARG A 78 3.24 8.78 -1.71
N CYS A 79 3.02 7.49 -1.94
CA CYS A 79 1.75 6.86 -1.61
C CYS A 79 1.48 6.90 -0.11
N ALA A 80 2.51 6.74 0.72
CA ALA A 80 2.39 6.83 2.18
C ALA A 80 2.03 8.26 2.61
N GLU A 81 2.73 9.27 2.07
CA GLU A 81 2.44 10.69 2.29
C GLU A 81 0.98 11.05 1.93
N LEU A 82 0.54 10.67 0.72
CA LEU A 82 -0.84 10.88 0.28
C LEU A 82 -1.84 10.15 1.19
N ARG A 83 -1.56 8.89 1.56
CA ARG A 83 -2.44 8.13 2.44
C ARG A 83 -2.59 8.79 3.80
N GLU A 84 -1.51 9.32 4.36
CA GLU A 84 -1.55 10.04 5.63
C GLU A 84 -2.40 11.31 5.53
N GLU A 85 -2.18 12.12 4.50
CA GLU A 85 -2.92 13.36 4.27
C GLU A 85 -4.44 13.10 4.11
N TYR A 86 -4.81 12.11 3.29
CA TYR A 86 -6.20 11.75 3.07
C TYR A 86 -6.84 11.10 4.31
N THR A 87 -6.10 10.26 5.04
CA THR A 87 -6.62 9.63 6.27
C THR A 87 -6.89 10.68 7.34
N ALA A 88 -6.00 11.67 7.49
CA ALA A 88 -6.20 12.77 8.44
C ALA A 88 -7.49 13.57 8.11
N ARG A 89 -7.69 13.93 6.85
CA ARG A 89 -8.91 14.63 6.39
C ARG A 89 -10.17 13.78 6.59
N TYR A 90 -10.11 12.50 6.25
CA TYR A 90 -11.23 11.57 6.45
C TYR A 90 -11.59 11.43 7.93
N LEU A 91 -10.61 11.28 8.82
CA LEU A 91 -10.85 11.17 10.26
C LEU A 91 -11.49 12.42 10.83
N GLN A 92 -11.08 13.61 10.38
CA GLN A 92 -11.71 14.87 10.77
C GLN A 92 -13.17 14.94 10.33
N LEU A 93 -13.46 14.60 9.07
CA LEU A 93 -14.83 14.62 8.56
C LEU A 93 -15.71 13.58 9.27
N ARG A 94 -15.19 12.37 9.47
CA ARG A 94 -15.85 11.30 10.22
C ARG A 94 -16.16 11.74 11.66
N ARG A 95 -15.23 12.39 12.35
CA ARG A 95 -15.47 12.93 13.70
C ARG A 95 -16.60 13.95 13.72
N ARG A 96 -16.63 14.87 12.74
CA ARG A 96 -17.70 15.89 12.63
C ARG A 96 -19.06 15.24 12.40
N VAL A 97 -19.16 14.31 11.45
CA VAL A 97 -20.40 13.59 11.15
C VAL A 97 -20.88 12.79 12.36
N LEU A 98 -19.97 12.09 13.05
CA LEU A 98 -20.33 11.34 14.26
C LEU A 98 -20.78 12.26 15.39
N ALA A 99 -20.12 13.41 15.60
CA ALA A 99 -20.52 14.39 16.61
C ALA A 99 -21.92 14.98 16.30
N GLN A 100 -22.19 15.31 15.04
CA GLN A 100 -23.50 15.78 14.60
C GLN A 100 -24.58 14.69 14.78
N ALA A 101 -24.29 13.45 14.41
CA ALA A 101 -25.23 12.34 14.59
C ALA A 101 -25.55 12.11 16.08
N VAL A 102 -24.54 12.14 16.95
CA VAL A 102 -24.75 12.03 18.41
C VAL A 102 -25.58 13.20 18.94
N LEU A 103 -25.30 14.43 18.51
CA LEU A 103 -26.09 15.60 18.90
C LEU A 103 -27.56 15.46 18.51
N VAL A 104 -27.84 15.05 17.26
CA VAL A 104 -29.21 14.83 16.78
C VAL A 104 -29.93 13.73 17.56
N LEU A 105 -29.24 12.63 17.89
CA LEU A 105 -29.80 11.55 18.72
C LEU A 105 -30.14 12.02 20.13
N LEU A 106 -29.25 12.78 20.77
CA LEU A 106 -29.48 13.35 22.10
C LEU A 106 -30.66 14.32 22.08
N MET A 107 -30.74 15.21 21.09
CA MET A 107 -31.88 16.13 20.92
C MET A 107 -33.19 15.37 20.71
N SER A 108 -33.20 14.33 19.89
CA SER A 108 -34.39 13.49 19.64
C SER A 108 -34.84 12.76 20.91
N LEU A 109 -33.88 12.25 21.70
CA LEU A 109 -34.16 11.59 22.97
C LEU A 109 -34.70 12.59 24.01
N ALA A 110 -34.13 13.78 24.09
CA ALA A 110 -34.60 14.84 24.99
C ALA A 110 -36.03 15.31 24.64
N LEU A 111 -36.32 15.50 23.35
CA LEU A 111 -37.67 15.80 22.85
C LEU A 111 -38.66 14.69 23.24
N SER A 112 -38.29 13.44 22.99
CA SER A 112 -39.13 12.27 23.32
C SER A 112 -39.36 12.12 24.82
N CYS A 113 -38.35 12.40 25.65
CA CYS A 113 -38.50 12.38 27.11
C CYS A 113 -39.38 13.53 27.60
N GLY A 114 -39.22 14.73 27.04
CA GLY A 114 -40.06 15.89 27.35
C GLY A 114 -41.52 15.67 27.00
N THR A 115 -41.82 15.12 25.81
CA THR A 115 -43.20 14.79 25.43
C THR A 115 -43.80 13.71 26.33
N LEU A 116 -43.03 12.70 26.73
CA LEU A 116 -43.47 11.67 27.67
C LEU A 116 -43.72 12.23 29.08
N LEU A 117 -42.89 13.14 29.57
CA LEU A 117 -43.08 13.79 30.87
C LEU A 117 -44.34 14.66 30.88
N ILE A 118 -44.57 15.44 29.83
CA ILE A 118 -45.79 16.24 29.67
C ILE A 118 -47.02 15.33 29.58
N ALA A 119 -46.94 14.24 28.81
CA ALA A 119 -48.03 13.27 28.68
C ALA A 119 -48.25 12.42 29.95
N ARG A 120 -47.30 12.37 30.88
CA ARG A 120 -47.41 11.69 32.17
C ARG A 120 -47.82 12.62 33.32
N HIS A 121 -47.72 13.94 33.13
CA HIS A 121 -48.22 14.97 34.04
C HIS A 121 -49.60 15.61 33.70
N PRO A 122 -50.53 15.00 32.93
CA PRO A 122 -51.91 15.49 32.85
C PRO A 122 -52.71 15.10 34.11
#